data_AF-A0A9E4F1C4-F1
#
_entry.id   AF-A0A9E4F1C4-F1
#
_cell.length_a   1.000
_cell.length_b   1.000
_cell.length_c   1.000
_cell.angle_alpha   90.00
_cell.angle_beta   90.00
_cell.angle_gamma   90.00
#
_symmetry.space_group_name_H-M   'P 1'
#
loop_
_entity.id
_entity.type
_entity.pdbx_description
1 polymer ?
#
loop_
_entity_poly.entity_id
_entity_poly.type
_entity_poly.pdbx_seq_one_letter_code
_entity_poly.pdbx_strand_id
1 'polypeptide(L)'
;CSQALARAREGGGPTLIESITMRAAGHSVYDKFSDYVDMEHFEKWTSERDPIKRLDEALIEFGVMTVEEVAASHDKARRDAEDARDEALKSPMPDPAHLTEGVFAE
;
A
#
# COMPACT_ATOMS: atom_id res chain seq x y z
N CYS A 1 9.87 -12.63 -3.82
CA CYS A 1 10.14 -12.99 -5.23
C CYS A 1 11.63 -13.14 -5.57
N SER A 2 12.46 -13.65 -4.66
CA SER A 2 13.92 -13.75 -4.86
C SER A 2 14.31 -14.66 -6.03
N GLN A 3 13.58 -15.74 -6.26
CA GLN A 3 13.81 -16.66 -7.38
C GLN A 3 13.59 -16.01 -8.76
N ALA A 4 12.49 -15.28 -8.93
CA ALA A 4 12.20 -14.57 -10.18
C ALA A 4 13.26 -13.49 -10.47
N LEU A 5 13.70 -12.79 -9.42
CA LEU A 5 14.78 -11.80 -9.52
C LEU A 5 16.11 -12.45 -9.92
N ALA A 6 16.48 -13.57 -9.29
CA ALA A 6 17.69 -14.31 -9.63
C ALA A 6 17.68 -14.77 -11.09
N ARG A 7 16.57 -15.38 -11.54
CA ARG A 7 16.37 -15.80 -12.93
C ARG A 7 16.59 -14.64 -13.92
N ALA A 8 15.98 -13.48 -13.66
CA ALA A 8 16.14 -12.32 -14.53
C ALA A 8 17.59 -11.84 -14.59
N ARG A 9 18.29 -11.78 -13.44
CA ARG A 9 19.70 -11.36 -13.35
C ARG A 9 20.67 -12.32 -14.02
N GLU A 10 20.36 -13.61 -13.99
CA GLU A 10 21.17 -14.66 -14.63
C GLU A 10 20.89 -14.79 -16.14
N GLY A 11 20.09 -13.89 -16.73
CA GLY A 11 19.76 -13.93 -18.15
C GLY A 11 18.68 -14.95 -18.53
N GLY A 12 17.96 -15.50 -17.55
CA GLY A 12 16.85 -16.42 -17.76
C GLY A 12 15.57 -15.78 -18.31
N GLY A 13 15.58 -14.47 -18.58
CA GLY A 13 14.42 -13.75 -19.11
C GLY A 13 13.31 -13.49 -18.08
N PRO A 14 12.13 -13.02 -18.54
CA PRO A 14 11.06 -12.55 -17.66
C PRO A 14 10.35 -13.70 -16.93
N THR A 15 9.65 -13.35 -15.85
CA THR A 15 8.75 -14.23 -15.09
C THR A 15 7.45 -13.48 -14.83
N LEU A 16 6.31 -14.14 -15.04
CA LEU A 16 5.01 -13.63 -14.60
C LEU A 16 4.79 -14.01 -13.14
N ILE A 17 4.40 -13.04 -12.30
CA ILE A 17 4.05 -13.26 -10.90
C ILE A 17 2.64 -12.76 -10.68
N GLU A 18 1.74 -13.63 -10.24
CA GLU A 18 0.39 -13.27 -9.83
C GLU A 18 0.33 -13.11 -8.31
N SER A 19 -0.03 -11.91 -7.84
CA SER A 19 -0.29 -11.65 -6.43
C SER A 19 -1.78 -11.51 -6.21
N ILE A 20 -2.40 -12.58 -5.73
CA ILE A 20 -3.84 -12.62 -5.44
C ILE A 20 -4.08 -11.79 -4.17
N THR A 21 -4.84 -10.70 -4.32
CA THR A 21 -5.12 -9.74 -3.25
C THR A 21 -6.54 -9.18 -3.37
N MET A 22 -6.95 -8.40 -2.37
CA MET A 22 -8.23 -7.69 -2.34
C MET A 22 -7.97 -6.20 -2.11
N ARG A 23 -8.69 -5.35 -2.86
CA ARG A 23 -8.69 -3.91 -2.61
C ARG A 23 -9.74 -3.60 -1.55
N ALA A 24 -9.31 -3.07 -0.41
CA ALA A 24 -10.19 -2.76 0.74
C ALA A 24 -11.11 -1.53 0.54
N ALA A 25 -11.11 -0.93 -0.65
CA ALA A 25 -11.88 0.25 -1.00
C ALA A 25 -12.40 0.16 -2.44
N GLY A 26 -13.23 1.13 -2.84
CA GLY A 26 -13.70 1.24 -4.22
C GLY A 26 -12.60 1.48 -5.24
N HIS A 27 -12.95 1.40 -6.52
CA HIS A 27 -12.05 1.66 -7.64
C HIS A 27 -11.52 3.09 -7.63
N SER A 28 -12.33 4.00 -7.13
CA SER A 28 -11.97 5.38 -6.86
C SER A 28 -12.73 5.88 -5.62
N VAL A 29 -12.45 7.12 -5.20
CA VAL A 29 -13.18 7.79 -4.12
C VAL A 29 -14.67 7.93 -4.42
N TYR A 30 -15.06 7.97 -5.70
CA TYR A 30 -16.46 8.09 -6.13
C TYR A 30 -17.14 6.76 -6.41
N ASP A 31 -16.43 5.65 -6.22
CA ASP A 31 -16.93 4.32 -6.57
C ASP A 31 -17.52 3.61 -5.35
N LYS A 32 -18.84 3.40 -5.40
CA LYS A 32 -19.57 2.68 -4.35
C LYS A 32 -19.52 1.17 -4.58
N PHE A 33 -18.37 0.58 -4.26
CA PHE A 33 -18.08 -0.83 -4.54
C PHE A 33 -19.04 -1.84 -3.89
N SER A 34 -19.72 -1.47 -2.80
CA SER A 34 -20.74 -2.30 -2.17
C SER A 34 -21.89 -2.69 -3.11
N ASP A 35 -22.04 -2.00 -4.24
CA ASP A 35 -23.09 -2.27 -5.21
C ASP A 35 -22.75 -3.46 -6.14
N TYR A 36 -21.48 -3.87 -6.22
CA TYR A 36 -21.03 -4.92 -7.14
C TYR A 36 -19.99 -5.91 -6.55
N VAL A 37 -19.50 -5.66 -5.35
CA VAL A 37 -18.64 -6.59 -4.61
C VAL A 37 -19.48 -7.41 -3.64
N ASP A 38 -19.24 -8.71 -3.60
CA ASP A 38 -19.80 -9.58 -2.56
C ASP A 38 -19.24 -9.18 -1.19
N MET A 39 -20.11 -8.58 -0.37
CA MET A 39 -19.73 -8.04 0.94
C MET A 39 -19.36 -9.13 1.94
N GLU A 40 -19.96 -10.33 1.85
CA GLU A 40 -19.58 -11.45 2.72
C GLU A 40 -18.14 -11.90 2.41
N HIS A 41 -17.82 -12.03 1.13
CA HIS A 41 -16.47 -12.35 0.69
C HIS A 41 -15.46 -11.25 1.07
N PHE A 42 -15.84 -9.99 0.90
CA PHE A 42 -15.02 -8.84 1.26
C PHE A 42 -14.70 -8.79 2.76
N GLU A 43 -15.71 -8.94 3.62
CA GLU A 43 -15.55 -8.95 5.08
C GLU A 43 -14.66 -10.10 5.52
N LYS A 44 -14.87 -11.31 4.98
CA LYS A 44 -14.01 -12.46 5.26
C LYS A 44 -12.57 -12.19 4.85
N TRP A 45 -12.34 -11.65 3.66
CA TRP A 45 -10.99 -11.36 3.19
C TRP A 45 -10.31 -10.30 4.07
N THR A 46 -10.99 -9.20 4.36
CA THR A 46 -10.42 -8.08 5.11
C THR A 46 -10.27 -8.36 6.61
N SER A 47 -11.02 -9.30 7.17
CA SER A 47 -10.86 -9.72 8.56
C SER A 47 -9.79 -10.80 8.73
N GLU A 48 -9.77 -11.83 7.88
CA GLU A 48 -8.89 -13.02 8.03
C GLU A 48 -7.59 -12.93 7.23
N ARG A 49 -7.54 -12.11 6.17
CA ARG A 49 -6.42 -12.03 5.23
C ARG A 49 -5.79 -10.65 5.14
N ASP A 50 -6.06 -9.79 6.11
CA ASP A 50 -5.34 -8.52 6.26
C ASP A 50 -3.84 -8.79 6.38
N PRO A 51 -3.01 -8.36 5.41
CA PRO A 51 -1.58 -8.64 5.42
C PRO A 51 -0.86 -7.93 6.57
N ILE A 52 -1.39 -6.81 7.06
CA ILE A 52 -0.79 -6.05 8.16
C ILE A 52 -0.97 -6.80 9.47
N LYS A 53 -2.22 -7.20 9.79
CA LYS A 53 -2.51 -7.97 11.01
C LYS A 53 -1.74 -9.29 11.06
N ARG A 54 -1.70 -10.01 9.93
CA ARG A 54 -0.96 -11.27 9.83
C ARG A 54 0.54 -11.09 10.03
N LEU A 55 1.10 -9.97 9.59
CA LEU A 55 2.51 -9.64 9.82
C LEU A 55 2.74 -9.31 11.29
N ASP A 56 1.88 -8.50 11.90
CA ASP A 56 1.95 -8.16 13.33
C ASP A 56 1.94 -9.41 14.21
N GLU A 57 0.98 -10.31 13.96
CA GLU A 57 0.87 -11.60 14.65
C GLU A 57 2.13 -12.45 14.50
N ALA A 58 2.65 -12.57 13.27
CA ALA A 58 3.86 -13.34 13.01
C ALA A 58 5.09 -12.75 13.72
N LEU A 59 5.25 -11.42 13.71
CA LEU A 59 6.39 -10.76 14.36
C LEU A 59 6.37 -10.97 15.88
N ILE A 60 5.17 -10.97 16.49
CA ILE A 60 5.01 -11.27 17.91
C ILE A 60 5.26 -12.75 18.19
N GLU A 61 4.68 -13.65 17.40
CA GLU A 61 4.84 -15.11 17.54
C GLU A 61 6.32 -15.53 17.47
N PHE A 62 7.07 -14.95 16.54
CA PHE A 62 8.51 -15.22 16.39
C PHE A 62 9.39 -14.43 17.37
N GLY A 63 8.82 -13.63 18.27
CA GLY A 63 9.55 -12.84 19.26
C GLY A 63 10.44 -11.75 18.65
N VAL A 64 10.12 -11.30 17.42
CA VAL A 64 10.84 -10.22 16.74
C VAL A 64 10.43 -8.85 17.28
N MET A 65 9.17 -8.71 17.68
CA MET A 65 8.62 -7.50 18.29
C MET A 65 7.67 -7.85 19.43
N THR A 66 7.54 -6.96 20.41
CA THR A 66 6.46 -7.03 21.40
C THR A 66 5.17 -6.37 20.88
N VAL A 67 4.06 -6.61 21.57
CA VAL A 67 2.77 -5.97 21.27
C VAL A 67 2.89 -4.44 21.34
N GLU A 68 3.65 -3.93 22.31
CA GLU A 68 3.88 -2.50 22.52
C GLU A 68 4.71 -1.90 21.37
N GLU A 69 5.73 -2.62 20.89
CA GLU A 69 6.55 -2.19 19.76
C GLU A 69 5.75 -2.14 18.45
N VAL A 70 4.87 -3.11 18.23
CA VAL A 70 3.93 -3.11 17.09
C VAL A 70 3.01 -1.89 17.18
N ALA A 71 2.38 -1.65 18.33
CA ALA A 71 1.50 -0.50 18.53
C ALA A 71 2.24 0.83 18.31
N ALA A 72 3.46 0.96 18.83
CA ALA A 72 4.29 2.15 18.62
C ALA A 72 4.66 2.36 17.13
N SER A 73 4.87 1.28 16.38
CA SER A 73 5.12 1.32 14.93
C SER A 73 3.90 1.87 14.17
N HIS A 74 2.70 1.35 14.46
CA HIS A 74 1.44 1.85 13.89
C HIS A 74 1.21 3.33 14.19
N ASP A 75 1.44 3.74 15.43
CA ASP A 75 1.31 5.14 15.85
C ASP A 75 2.32 6.05 15.17
N LYS A 76 3.54 5.56 14.92
CA LYS A 76 4.52 6.30 14.14
C LYS A 76 4.07 6.44 12.68
N ALA A 77 3.68 5.35 12.03
CA ALA A 77 3.25 5.36 10.63
C ALA A 77 2.05 6.29 10.41
N ARG A 78 1.09 6.30 11.34
CA ARG A 78 -0.05 7.23 11.32
C ARG A 78 0.41 8.69 11.40
N ARG A 79 1.29 9.02 12.35
CA ARG A 79 1.81 10.40 12.49
C ARG A 79 2.56 10.85 11.24
N ASP A 80 3.43 9.99 10.71
CA ASP A 80 4.16 10.28 9.46
C ASP A 80 3.20 10.58 8.30
N ALA A 81 2.08 9.84 8.19
CA ALA A 81 1.07 10.06 7.15
C ALA A 81 0.25 11.36 7.37
N GLU A 82 -0.08 11.68 8.62
CA GLU A 82 -0.79 12.92 8.98
C GLU A 82 0.08 14.16 8.74
N ASP A 83 1.36 14.10 9.11
CA ASP A 83 2.33 15.17 8.86
C ASP A 83 2.52 15.41 7.36
N ALA A 84 2.68 14.34 6.57
CA ALA A 84 2.80 14.43 5.12
C ALA A 84 1.53 15.02 4.46
N ARG A 85 0.33 14.64 4.95
CA ARG A 85 -0.94 15.23 4.50
C ARG A 85 -0.96 16.73 4.80
N ASP A 86 -0.59 17.13 6.01
CA ASP A 86 -0.64 18.53 6.42
C ASP A 86 0.35 19.39 5.66
N GLU A 87 1.54 18.86 5.34
CA GLU A 87 2.49 19.49 4.43
C GLU A 87 1.92 19.65 3.02
N ALA A 88 1.32 18.59 2.46
CA ALA A 88 0.71 18.63 1.14
C ALA A 88 -0.44 19.67 1.06
N LEU A 89 -1.28 19.77 2.08
CA LEU A 89 -2.40 20.73 2.13
C LEU A 89 -1.95 22.18 2.31
N LYS A 90 -0.80 22.41 2.94
CA LYS A 90 -0.19 23.74 3.10
C LYS A 90 0.63 24.17 1.89
N SER A 91 0.98 23.22 1.02
CA SER A 91 1.80 23.51 -0.17
C SER A 91 1.05 24.46 -1.11
N PRO A 92 1.74 25.47 -1.67
CA PRO A 92 1.11 26.39 -2.60
C PRO A 92 0.66 25.65 -3.86
N MET A 93 -0.38 26.18 -4.50
CA MET A 93 -0.72 25.74 -5.85
C MET A 93 0.45 25.99 -6.81
N PRO A 94 0.64 25.15 -7.84
CA PRO A 94 1.69 25.37 -8.84
C PRO A 94 1.48 26.71 -9.55
N ASP A 95 2.60 27.36 -9.93
CA ASP A 95 2.56 28.57 -10.75
C ASP A 95 1.97 28.25 -12.13
N PRO A 96 0.88 28.91 -12.57
CA PRO A 96 0.35 28.73 -13.92
C PRO A 96 1.37 28.96 -15.03
N ALA A 97 2.44 29.72 -14.80
CA ALA A 97 3.53 29.92 -15.75
C ALA A 97 4.24 28.59 -16.11
N HIS A 98 4.24 27.60 -15.22
CA HIS A 98 4.89 26.30 -15.42
C HIS A 98 4.02 25.31 -16.21
N LEU A 99 2.85 25.73 -16.73
CA LEU A 99 1.88 24.85 -17.39
C LEU A 99 2.49 24.01 -18.53
N THR A 100 3.45 24.55 -19.27
CA THR A 100 4.07 23.90 -20.43
C THR A 100 5.38 23.16 -20.10
N GLU A 101 5.83 23.20 -18.84
CA GLU A 101 7.03 22.48 -18.41
C GLU A 101 6.80 20.97 -18.47
N GLY A 102 7.83 20.20 -18.87
CA GLY A 102 7.76 18.74 -18.98
C GLY A 102 6.99 18.21 -20.21
N VAL A 103 6.50 19.08 -21.10
CA VAL A 103 5.90 18.67 -22.39
C VAL A 103 6.96 18.11 -23.33
N PHE A 104 8.12 18.76 -23.38
CA PHE A 104 9.33 18.27 -24.02
C PHE A 104 10.46 18.25 -22.99
N ALA A 105 11.52 17.49 -23.28
CA ALA A 105 12.62 17.26 -22.36
C ALA A 105 13.62 18.42 -22.22
N GLU A 106 13.36 19.60 -22.80
CA GLU A 106 14.29 20.75 -22.73
C GLU A 106 14.61 21.16 -21.29
#